data_AF-A0A4R2NZV6-F1
#
_entry.id   AF-A0A4R2NZV6-F1
#
_cell.length_a   1.000
_cell.length_b   1.000
_cell.length_c   1.000
_cell.angle_alpha   90.00
_cell.angle_beta   90.00
_cell.angle_gamma   90.00
#
_symmetry.space_group_name_H-M   'P 1'
#
loop_
_entity.id
_entity.type
_entity.pdbx_description
1 polymer ?
#
loop_
_entity_poly.entity_id
_entity_poly.type
_entity_poly.pdbx_seq_one_letter_code
_entity_poly.pdbx_strand_id
1 'polypeptide(L)'
;MRGTIYVFMSALLLTFIGCNNNEDVSLIENQESNLQQEPVVNSEERTVEQPDGIINEKELMELQDIVSEVQVLLPKEDSNTASKVVVIGDKTVLKTTDLIIGRNYKAGTVTVTLENKNILVTYKTNNCWNLWKTSLFIGDKEAIPLYRGYPNYTKFPYRESHRTSRIQEYTYTIPIAELKGIKCITLATHAKLSIYYRRWCWIYSAWGDGKVFEGTRCPATYFSLCDDNDDDDPVDTN
;
A
#
# COMPACT_ATOMS: atom_id res chain seq x y z
N MET A 1 -32.84 28.55 -52.28
CA MET A 1 -31.75 29.09 -51.44
C MET A 1 -31.89 28.50 -50.04
N ARG A 2 -30.83 27.82 -49.56
CA ARG A 2 -30.42 27.59 -48.16
C ARG A 2 -31.42 26.88 -47.22
N GLY A 3 -31.09 25.81 -46.50
CA GLY A 3 -29.84 25.09 -46.31
C GLY A 3 -30.06 24.06 -45.18
N THR A 4 -29.78 22.79 -45.47
CA THR A 4 -29.90 21.66 -44.54
C THR A 4 -28.64 21.61 -43.67
N ILE A 5 -28.77 21.76 -42.35
CA ILE A 5 -27.63 21.65 -41.42
C ILE A 5 -27.52 20.19 -40.99
N TYR A 6 -26.49 19.51 -41.50
CA TYR A 6 -25.99 18.24 -40.98
C TYR A 6 -25.03 18.52 -39.82
N VAL A 7 -25.39 18.10 -38.61
CA VAL A 7 -24.45 18.05 -37.48
C VAL A 7 -23.80 16.67 -37.49
N PHE A 8 -22.56 16.60 -37.99
CA PHE A 8 -21.66 15.47 -37.78
C PHE A 8 -21.17 15.50 -36.33
N MET A 9 -21.85 14.77 -35.44
CA MET A 9 -21.27 14.39 -34.15
C MET A 9 -20.26 13.27 -34.41
N SER A 10 -18.99 13.64 -34.52
CA SER A 10 -17.87 12.71 -34.57
C SER A 10 -17.78 11.97 -33.24
N ALA A 11 -18.21 10.71 -33.23
CA ALA A 11 -17.96 9.78 -32.14
C ALA A 11 -16.46 9.48 -32.07
N LEU A 12 -15.77 10.13 -31.14
CA LEU A 12 -14.40 9.78 -30.78
C LEU A 12 -14.46 8.50 -29.92
N LEU A 13 -14.20 7.35 -30.56
CA LEU A 13 -13.93 6.10 -29.85
C LEU A 13 -12.64 6.24 -29.05
N LEU A 14 -12.75 6.51 -27.75
CA LEU A 14 -11.70 6.19 -26.79
C LEU A 14 -11.90 4.74 -26.38
N THR A 15 -11.01 3.87 -26.86
CA THR A 15 -10.86 2.52 -26.34
C THR A 15 -10.37 2.61 -24.90
N PHE A 16 -11.28 2.40 -23.95
CA PHE A 16 -10.91 2.06 -22.58
C PHE A 16 -10.34 0.64 -22.61
N ILE A 17 -9.01 0.52 -22.55
CA ILE A 17 -8.38 -0.72 -22.09
C ILE A 17 -8.51 -0.70 -20.58
N GLY A 18 -9.61 -1.27 -20.09
CA GLY A 18 -9.82 -1.53 -18.67
C GLY A 18 -8.79 -2.54 -18.17
N CYS A 19 -8.17 -2.26 -17.02
CA CYS A 19 -7.53 -3.28 -16.22
C CYS A 19 -8.62 -4.10 -15.51
N ASN A 20 -9.25 -5.04 -16.23
CA ASN A 20 -9.77 -6.24 -15.58
C ASN A 20 -9.96 -7.36 -16.61
N ASN A 21 -9.35 -8.52 -16.35
CA ASN A 21 -9.90 -9.80 -16.77
C ASN A 21 -10.00 -10.65 -15.52
N ASN A 22 -11.24 -10.88 -15.11
CA ASN A 22 -11.66 -11.85 -14.13
C ASN A 22 -11.29 -13.28 -14.57
N GLU A 23 -11.11 -14.13 -13.56
CA GLU A 23 -11.58 -15.52 -13.48
C GLU A 23 -11.10 -16.53 -14.54
N ASP A 24 -10.32 -17.50 -14.08
CA ASP A 24 -10.51 -18.90 -14.48
C ASP A 24 -10.65 -19.72 -13.19
N VAL A 25 -11.92 -20.03 -12.87
CA VAL A 25 -12.33 -21.04 -11.89
C VAL A 25 -12.38 -22.37 -12.63
N SER A 26 -11.55 -23.32 -12.21
CA SER A 26 -11.57 -24.69 -12.72
C SER A 26 -12.79 -25.46 -12.19
N LEU A 27 -13.51 -26.08 -13.11
CA LEU A 27 -14.62 -27.02 -12.91
C LEU A 27 -14.22 -28.21 -12.01
N ILE A 28 -15.00 -28.45 -10.96
CA ILE A 28 -15.16 -29.79 -10.34
C ILE A 28 -16.66 -30.02 -10.16
N GLU A 29 -17.11 -31.16 -10.67
CA GLU A 29 -18.48 -31.65 -10.66
C GLU A 29 -18.74 -32.56 -9.43
N ASN A 30 -19.98 -32.53 -8.93
CA ASN A 30 -20.67 -33.48 -8.03
C ASN A 30 -20.30 -33.44 -6.51
N GLN A 31 -21.20 -33.48 -5.51
CA GLN A 31 -22.55 -34.05 -5.37
C GLN A 31 -23.45 -33.28 -4.37
N GLU A 32 -24.76 -33.55 -4.47
CA GLU A 32 -25.89 -33.06 -3.67
C GLU A 32 -25.85 -33.39 -2.16
N SER A 33 -26.38 -32.51 -1.31
CA SER A 33 -27.49 -32.82 -0.38
C SER A 33 -28.05 -31.59 0.37
N ASN A 34 -29.33 -31.36 0.14
CA ASN A 34 -30.41 -30.77 0.96
C ASN A 34 -30.16 -30.03 2.30
N LEU A 35 -30.78 -28.84 2.34
CA LEU A 35 -31.79 -28.33 3.30
C LEU A 35 -31.41 -27.21 4.31
N GLN A 36 -32.26 -26.18 4.22
CA GLN A 36 -32.63 -25.13 5.18
C GLN A 36 -31.87 -23.80 5.12
N GLN A 37 -32.67 -22.76 4.86
CA GLN A 37 -32.35 -21.39 4.53
C GLN A 37 -33.20 -20.53 5.46
N GLU A 38 -32.60 -19.55 6.15
CA GLU A 38 -33.25 -18.35 6.71
C GLU A 38 -32.17 -17.28 6.99
N PRO A 39 -32.52 -15.98 7.08
CA PRO A 39 -32.10 -15.00 6.08
C PRO A 39 -30.90 -14.14 6.51
N VAL A 40 -29.99 -13.88 5.55
CA VAL A 40 -28.87 -12.96 5.69
C VAL A 40 -29.36 -11.54 5.38
N VAL A 41 -29.23 -10.65 6.36
CA VAL A 41 -29.34 -9.19 6.20
C VAL A 41 -28.26 -8.72 5.25
N ASN A 42 -28.67 -8.33 4.04
CA ASN A 42 -27.79 -7.87 2.99
C ASN A 42 -27.40 -6.40 3.26
N SER A 43 -26.26 -6.16 3.93
CA SER A 43 -25.60 -4.86 3.91
C SER A 43 -24.53 -4.88 2.82
N GLU A 44 -24.95 -4.54 1.60
CA GLU A 44 -24.04 -4.32 0.47
C GLU A 44 -23.17 -3.08 0.76
N GLU A 45 -22.02 -3.31 1.36
CA GLU A 45 -20.93 -2.33 1.42
C GLU A 45 -20.33 -2.26 0.01
N ARG A 46 -20.77 -1.26 -0.76
CA ARG A 46 -20.27 -0.96 -2.10
C ARG A 46 -18.82 -0.46 -1.97
N THR A 47 -17.88 -1.38 -2.08
CA THR A 47 -16.44 -1.10 -2.17
C THR A 47 -16.13 -0.56 -3.56
N VAL A 48 -15.69 0.70 -3.62
CA VAL A 48 -15.17 1.30 -4.86
C VAL A 48 -13.66 1.09 -4.83
N GLU A 49 -13.16 0.06 -5.52
CA GLU A 49 -11.74 -0.05 -5.84
C GLU A 49 -11.43 0.95 -6.98
N GLN A 50 -10.61 1.96 -6.72
CA GLN A 50 -10.08 2.90 -7.72
C GLN A 50 -8.53 2.96 -7.62
N PRO A 51 -7.84 3.36 -8.70
CA PRO A 51 -6.90 2.49 -9.38
C PRO A 51 -5.48 2.58 -8.84
N ASP A 52 -4.78 1.45 -8.89
CA ASP A 52 -3.35 1.33 -8.71
C ASP A 52 -2.63 2.14 -9.82
N GLY A 53 -2.22 3.37 -9.55
CA GLY A 53 -1.62 4.25 -10.56
C GLY A 53 -1.39 5.69 -10.09
N ILE A 54 -0.61 6.44 -10.87
CA ILE A 54 -0.14 7.80 -10.59
C ILE A 54 -1.30 8.72 -10.19
N ILE A 55 -1.33 9.12 -8.92
CA ILE A 55 -2.27 10.14 -8.44
C ILE A 55 -1.86 11.46 -9.07
N ASN A 56 -2.70 11.98 -9.95
CA ASN A 56 -2.47 13.29 -10.56
C ASN A 56 -2.75 14.42 -9.55
N GLU A 57 -2.34 15.65 -9.84
CA GLU A 57 -2.47 16.78 -8.90
C GLU A 57 -3.93 17.03 -8.49
N LYS A 58 -4.89 16.75 -9.38
CA LYS A 58 -6.32 16.84 -9.09
C LYS A 58 -6.79 15.74 -8.13
N GLU A 59 -6.38 14.50 -8.33
CA GLU A 59 -6.69 13.39 -7.41
C GLU A 59 -6.01 13.57 -6.05
N LEU A 60 -4.82 14.19 -6.03
CA LEU A 60 -4.14 14.55 -4.79
C LEU A 60 -4.92 15.64 -4.03
N MET A 61 -5.43 16.65 -4.74
CA MET A 61 -6.32 17.66 -4.17
C MET A 61 -7.64 17.04 -3.67
N GLU A 62 -8.25 16.11 -4.41
CA GLU A 62 -9.46 15.39 -3.97
C GLU A 62 -9.18 14.55 -2.71
N LEU A 63 -8.04 13.86 -2.66
CA LEU A 63 -7.62 13.13 -1.45
C LEU A 63 -7.37 14.06 -0.27
N GLN A 64 -6.73 15.20 -0.50
CA GLN A 64 -6.50 16.21 0.54
C GLN A 64 -7.81 16.80 1.05
N ASP A 65 -8.77 17.06 0.16
CA ASP A 65 -10.10 17.57 0.50
C ASP A 65 -10.86 16.54 1.37
N ILE A 66 -10.94 15.27 0.93
CA ILE A 66 -11.56 14.18 1.69
C ILE A 66 -10.89 14.04 3.07
N VAL A 67 -9.55 14.04 3.12
CA VAL A 67 -8.82 13.90 4.39
C VAL A 67 -9.09 15.09 5.31
N SER A 68 -9.12 16.30 4.77
CA SER A 68 -9.41 17.51 5.55
C SER A 68 -10.82 17.48 6.11
N GLU A 69 -11.81 17.04 5.32
CA GLU A 69 -13.19 16.93 5.76
C GLU A 69 -13.34 15.85 6.84
N VAL A 70 -12.71 14.69 6.67
CA VAL A 70 -12.74 13.62 7.68
C VAL A 70 -11.97 14.03 8.94
N GLN A 71 -10.86 14.76 8.84
CA GLN A 71 -10.13 15.31 10.00
C GLN A 71 -10.97 16.32 10.79
N VAL A 72 -11.82 17.12 10.14
CA VAL A 72 -12.75 18.03 10.84
C VAL A 72 -13.80 17.25 11.64
N LEU A 73 -14.14 16.03 11.20
CA LEU A 73 -15.11 15.15 11.86
C LEU A 73 -14.50 14.32 13.01
N LEU A 74 -13.18 14.17 13.06
CA LEU A 74 -12.46 13.42 14.10
C LEU A 74 -11.79 14.38 15.09
N PRO A 75 -11.75 14.06 16.41
CA PRO A 75 -10.96 14.85 17.36
C PRO A 75 -9.51 14.91 16.90
N LYS A 76 -8.92 16.11 16.88
CA LYS A 76 -7.50 16.31 16.53
C LYS A 76 -6.63 15.58 17.55
N GLU A 77 -5.72 14.74 17.07
CA GLU A 77 -4.60 14.25 17.89
C GLU A 77 -3.46 15.26 17.86
N ASP A 78 -2.96 15.62 19.04
CA ASP A 78 -1.85 16.53 19.22
C ASP A 78 -0.52 15.86 18.82
N SER A 79 -0.01 16.14 17.62
CA SER A 79 1.31 15.66 17.19
C SER A 79 2.39 16.71 17.48
N ASN A 80 3.14 16.53 18.56
CA ASN A 80 4.44 17.18 18.75
C ASN A 80 5.42 16.17 19.35
N THR A 81 6.26 15.52 18.54
CA THR A 81 7.59 15.10 19.01
C THR A 81 8.55 15.01 17.83
N ALA A 82 9.55 15.89 17.86
CA ALA A 82 10.70 15.88 16.98
C ALA A 82 11.49 14.57 17.15
N SER A 83 11.94 14.00 16.02
CA SER A 83 12.75 12.78 15.99
C SER A 83 14.12 13.04 16.62
N LYS A 84 14.24 12.70 17.90
CA LYS A 84 15.48 12.48 18.62
C LYS A 84 15.65 10.96 18.71
N VAL A 85 16.86 10.44 18.56
CA VAL A 85 17.14 9.03 18.88
C VAL A 85 16.85 8.84 20.37
N VAL A 86 15.69 8.27 20.69
CA VAL A 86 15.28 7.92 22.04
C VAL A 86 15.44 6.41 22.17
N VAL A 87 16.47 6.00 22.91
CA VAL A 87 16.56 4.63 23.40
C VAL A 87 15.54 4.48 24.53
N ILE A 88 14.42 3.80 24.27
CA ILE A 88 13.43 3.41 25.28
C ILE A 88 13.60 1.90 25.49
N GLY A 89 14.51 1.50 26.38
CA GLY A 89 14.83 0.07 26.65
C GLY A 89 15.70 -0.60 25.58
N ASP A 90 15.58 -1.92 25.44
CA ASP A 90 16.34 -2.78 24.49
C ASP A 90 15.90 -2.66 23.02
N LYS A 91 15.21 -1.57 22.69
CA LYS A 91 14.57 -1.32 21.40
C LYS A 91 15.37 -0.29 20.60
N THR A 92 15.90 -0.68 19.45
CA THR A 92 16.73 0.16 18.57
C THR A 92 16.05 0.35 17.21
N VAL A 93 15.70 1.59 16.87
CA VAL A 93 15.12 1.91 15.55
C VAL A 93 16.22 1.79 14.48
N LEU A 94 16.01 0.91 13.50
CA LEU A 94 16.94 0.70 12.39
C LEU A 94 16.65 1.63 11.22
N LYS A 95 15.36 1.79 10.88
CA LYS A 95 14.92 2.64 9.78
C LYS A 95 13.49 3.08 10.00
N THR A 96 13.18 4.31 9.61
CA THR A 96 11.81 4.79 9.46
C THR A 96 11.66 5.33 8.06
N THR A 97 10.59 4.93 7.38
CA THR A 97 10.22 5.43 6.06
C THR A 97 8.76 5.85 6.03
N ASP A 98 8.40 6.71 5.10
CA ASP A 98 7.03 7.16 4.93
C ASP A 98 6.19 6.10 4.21
N LEU A 99 4.91 5.99 4.56
CA LEU A 99 3.96 5.15 3.84
C LEU A 99 3.24 6.02 2.81
N ILE A 100 3.58 5.83 1.54
CA ILE A 100 3.20 6.71 0.44
C ILE A 100 2.06 6.10 -0.37
N ILE A 101 0.96 6.83 -0.49
CA ILE A 101 -0.11 6.57 -1.46
C ILE A 101 0.25 7.31 -2.78
N GLY A 102 0.15 6.59 -3.90
CA GLY A 102 0.55 7.13 -5.21
C GLY A 102 2.04 7.51 -5.19
N ARG A 103 2.38 8.72 -5.64
CA ARG A 103 3.78 9.17 -5.69
C ARG A 103 4.22 10.00 -4.49
N ASN A 104 3.32 10.78 -3.89
CA ASN A 104 3.71 11.88 -3.01
C ASN A 104 2.84 12.03 -1.75
N TYR A 105 1.77 11.24 -1.58
CA TYR A 105 0.87 11.43 -0.44
C TYR A 105 1.31 10.59 0.75
N LYS A 106 1.80 11.24 1.80
CA LYS A 106 2.19 10.59 3.07
C LYS A 106 0.96 10.23 3.90
N ALA A 107 0.59 8.95 3.87
CA ALA A 107 -0.55 8.43 4.63
C ALA A 107 -0.15 7.79 5.98
N GLY A 108 1.15 7.66 6.25
CA GLY A 108 1.65 7.00 7.45
C GLY A 108 3.17 6.86 7.45
N THR A 109 3.65 5.93 8.27
CA THR A 109 5.05 5.52 8.34
C THR A 109 5.18 3.99 8.47
N VAL A 110 6.32 3.47 8.04
CA VAL A 110 6.78 2.13 8.37
C VAL A 110 8.06 2.26 9.18
N THR A 111 8.07 1.70 10.39
CA THR A 111 9.21 1.74 11.29
C THR A 111 9.75 0.34 11.49
N VAL A 112 11.04 0.16 11.20
CA VAL A 112 11.78 -1.08 11.43
C VAL A 112 12.60 -0.93 12.69
N THR A 113 12.40 -1.85 13.62
CA THR A 113 13.04 -1.79 14.93
C THR A 113 13.66 -3.14 15.28
N LEU A 114 14.85 -3.14 15.83
CA LEU A 114 15.45 -4.29 16.47
C LEU A 114 15.07 -4.29 17.94
N GLU A 115 14.44 -5.36 18.41
CA GLU A 115 14.13 -5.56 19.82
C GLU A 115 14.45 -7.01 20.19
N ASN A 116 15.35 -7.20 21.15
CA ASN A 116 15.88 -8.50 21.53
C ASN A 116 16.51 -9.25 20.33
N LYS A 117 15.88 -10.34 19.88
CA LYS A 117 16.31 -11.17 18.73
C LYS A 117 15.31 -11.11 17.57
N ASN A 118 14.45 -10.11 17.57
CA ASN A 118 13.41 -9.93 16.58
C ASN A 118 13.56 -8.58 15.88
N ILE A 119 13.26 -8.56 14.59
CA ILE A 119 12.97 -7.35 13.84
C ILE A 119 11.45 -7.14 13.90
N LEU A 120 11.06 -5.97 14.40
CA LEU A 120 9.69 -5.49 14.40
C LEU A 120 9.50 -4.54 13.23
N VAL A 121 8.52 -4.83 12.37
CA VAL A 121 8.12 -3.94 11.27
C VAL A 121 6.72 -3.42 11.57
N THR A 122 6.67 -2.17 12.01
CA THR A 122 5.44 -1.49 12.43
C THR A 122 4.93 -0.59 11.31
N TYR A 123 3.74 -0.87 10.82
CA TYR A 123 2.97 0.02 9.97
C TYR A 123 2.14 0.93 10.87
N LYS A 124 2.20 2.24 10.64
CA LYS A 124 1.38 3.22 11.34
C LYS A 124 0.77 4.19 10.34
N THR A 125 -0.54 4.36 10.34
CA THR A 125 -1.22 5.35 9.49
C THR A 125 -1.41 6.66 10.24
N ASN A 126 -1.48 7.76 9.48
CA ASN A 126 -1.79 9.09 9.98
C ASN A 126 -3.30 9.37 9.84
N ASN A 127 -3.82 10.28 10.65
CA ASN A 127 -5.14 10.89 10.47
C ASN A 127 -6.29 9.87 10.43
N CYS A 128 -7.07 9.88 9.36
CA CYS A 128 -8.29 9.10 9.15
C CYS A 128 -8.08 7.78 8.38
N TRP A 129 -6.83 7.47 8.03
CA TRP A 129 -6.48 6.25 7.33
C TRP A 129 -6.50 5.06 8.28
N ASN A 130 -7.08 3.95 7.81
CA ASN A 130 -7.06 2.66 8.50
C ASN A 130 -6.33 1.64 7.64
N LEU A 131 -5.55 0.76 8.26
CA LEU A 131 -4.97 -0.38 7.58
C LEU A 131 -6.12 -1.32 7.16
N TRP A 132 -6.22 -1.63 5.88
CA TRP A 132 -7.16 -2.62 5.34
C TRP A 132 -6.48 -3.96 5.12
N LYS A 133 -5.23 -3.93 4.65
CA LYS A 133 -4.36 -5.09 4.47
C LYS A 133 -2.90 -4.64 4.55
N THR A 134 -2.03 -5.43 5.14
CA THR A 134 -0.58 -5.22 5.06
C THR A 134 0.09 -6.42 4.39
N SER A 135 1.18 -6.18 3.68
CA SER A 135 1.96 -7.21 2.99
C SER A 135 3.43 -6.82 3.03
N LEU A 136 4.27 -7.69 3.58
CA LEU A 136 5.68 -7.45 3.85
C LEU A 136 6.53 -8.57 3.25
N PHE A 137 7.50 -8.16 2.45
CA PHE A 137 8.70 -8.95 2.18
C PHE A 137 9.86 -8.39 3.00
N ILE A 138 10.64 -9.28 3.61
CA ILE A 138 11.91 -8.98 4.28
C ILE A 138 12.89 -10.11 3.95
N GLY A 139 14.05 -9.76 3.40
CA GLY A 139 15.04 -10.76 3.00
C GLY A 139 16.03 -10.25 1.97
N ASP A 140 16.57 -11.16 1.16
CA ASP A 140 17.44 -10.79 0.04
C ASP A 140 16.63 -10.10 -1.06
N LYS A 141 17.17 -9.00 -1.63
CA LYS A 141 16.53 -8.26 -2.72
C LYS A 141 16.19 -9.16 -3.91
N GLU A 142 17.06 -10.11 -4.25
CA GLU A 142 16.84 -11.01 -5.39
C GLU A 142 15.68 -11.99 -5.16
N ALA A 143 15.31 -12.23 -3.90
CA ALA A 143 14.22 -13.13 -3.53
C ALA A 143 12.85 -12.44 -3.49
N ILE A 144 12.76 -11.14 -3.77
CA ILE A 144 11.48 -10.42 -3.83
C ILE A 144 10.62 -11.06 -4.93
N PRO A 145 9.41 -11.57 -4.63
CA PRO A 145 8.55 -12.14 -5.65
C PRO A 145 8.16 -11.09 -6.69
N LEU A 146 8.58 -11.26 -7.94
CA LEU A 146 8.22 -10.38 -9.05
C LEU A 146 7.26 -11.06 -10.04
N TYR A 147 6.40 -10.27 -10.68
CA TYR A 147 5.60 -10.65 -11.82
C TYR A 147 5.78 -9.59 -12.91
N ARG A 148 6.40 -9.97 -14.04
CA ARG A 148 6.70 -9.06 -15.17
C ARG A 148 7.50 -7.80 -14.76
N GLY A 149 8.43 -7.94 -13.81
CA GLY A 149 9.23 -6.83 -13.28
C GLY A 149 8.57 -6.05 -12.13
N TYR A 150 7.32 -6.37 -11.77
CA TYR A 150 6.59 -5.71 -10.68
C TYR A 150 6.60 -6.56 -9.42
N PRO A 151 6.75 -5.98 -8.22
CA PRO A 151 6.61 -6.74 -6.99
C PRO A 151 5.21 -7.31 -6.85
N ASN A 152 5.14 -8.64 -6.72
CA ASN A 152 3.91 -9.37 -6.49
C ASN A 152 3.65 -9.45 -4.98
N TYR A 153 3.08 -8.38 -4.43
CA TYR A 153 2.73 -8.29 -3.00
C TYR A 153 1.77 -9.40 -2.53
N THR A 154 1.04 -10.04 -3.43
CA THR A 154 0.19 -11.19 -3.08
C THR A 154 1.00 -12.44 -2.74
N LYS A 155 2.28 -12.50 -3.11
CA LYS A 155 3.20 -13.60 -2.81
C LYS A 155 4.17 -13.28 -1.68
N PHE A 156 4.03 -12.13 -1.04
CA PHE A 156 4.88 -11.76 0.09
C PHE A 156 4.68 -12.74 1.27
N PRO A 157 5.76 -13.13 1.98
CA PRO A 157 5.69 -14.12 3.06
C PRO A 157 4.80 -13.69 4.22
N TYR A 158 4.85 -12.42 4.61
CA TYR A 158 4.08 -11.89 5.72
C TYR A 158 2.92 -11.04 5.19
N ARG A 159 1.69 -11.41 5.52
CA ARG A 159 0.48 -10.70 5.08
C ARG A 159 -0.59 -10.80 6.14
N GLU A 160 -1.34 -9.73 6.35
CA GLU A 160 -2.44 -9.69 7.31
C GLU A 160 -3.60 -8.87 6.75
N SER A 161 -4.82 -9.34 7.03
CA SER A 161 -6.06 -8.69 6.64
C SER A 161 -6.71 -8.01 7.83
N HIS A 162 -7.00 -6.72 7.69
CA HIS A 162 -7.53 -5.87 8.77
C HIS A 162 -8.97 -5.41 8.49
N ARG A 163 -9.64 -6.01 7.50
CA ARG A 163 -10.92 -5.54 6.93
C ARG A 163 -11.99 -5.19 7.96
N THR A 164 -12.05 -5.92 9.07
CA THR A 164 -13.09 -5.78 10.11
C THR A 164 -12.66 -4.87 11.25
N SER A 165 -11.38 -4.54 11.35
CA SER A 165 -10.78 -3.82 12.46
C SER A 165 -10.21 -2.51 11.93
N ARG A 166 -10.86 -1.39 12.24
CA ARG A 166 -10.42 -0.02 11.89
C ARG A 166 -9.15 0.34 12.67
N ILE A 167 -8.06 -0.38 12.41
CA ILE A 167 -6.78 -0.22 13.10
C ILE A 167 -5.89 0.72 12.30
N GLN A 168 -5.07 1.45 13.02
CA GLN A 168 -4.11 2.40 12.46
C GLN A 168 -2.67 1.96 12.66
N GLU A 169 -2.45 0.89 13.43
CA GLU A 169 -1.11 0.38 13.72
C GLU A 169 -1.12 -1.15 13.69
N TYR A 170 -0.11 -1.73 13.06
CA TYR A 170 0.11 -3.17 13.06
C TYR A 170 1.60 -3.49 12.97
N THR A 171 2.06 -4.47 13.76
CA THR A 171 3.47 -4.85 13.83
C THR A 171 3.66 -6.32 13.47
N TYR A 172 4.50 -6.58 12.47
CA TYR A 172 5.06 -7.92 12.25
C TYR A 172 6.27 -8.13 13.17
N THR A 173 6.39 -9.34 13.72
CA THR A 173 7.55 -9.77 14.51
C THR A 173 8.29 -10.86 13.73
N ILE A 174 9.52 -10.59 13.33
CA ILE A 174 10.34 -11.50 12.52
C ILE A 174 11.59 -11.90 13.32
N PRO A 175 11.75 -13.18 13.68
CA PRO A 175 12.98 -13.66 14.29
C PRO A 175 14.19 -13.45 13.37
N ILE A 176 15.29 -12.87 13.89
CA ILE A 176 16.53 -12.68 13.12
C ILE A 176 17.09 -14.02 12.59
N ALA A 177 16.75 -15.13 13.26
CA ALA A 177 17.11 -16.46 12.82
C ALA A 177 16.58 -16.81 11.42
N GLU A 178 15.46 -16.24 10.99
CA GLU A 178 14.87 -16.42 9.65
C GLU A 178 15.65 -15.68 8.56
N LEU A 179 16.46 -14.69 8.94
CA LEU A 179 17.22 -13.83 8.02
C LEU A 179 18.73 -14.18 7.98
N LYS A 180 19.11 -15.33 8.53
CA LYS A 180 20.52 -15.76 8.58
C LYS A 180 21.08 -15.98 7.17
N GLY A 181 22.30 -15.49 6.95
CA GLY A 181 23.01 -15.64 5.68
C GLY A 181 22.71 -14.55 4.65
N ILE A 182 21.78 -13.63 4.95
CA ILE A 182 21.46 -12.49 4.09
C ILE A 182 22.46 -11.37 4.38
N LYS A 183 23.17 -10.91 3.34
CA LYS A 183 24.21 -9.88 3.46
C LYS A 183 23.62 -8.49 3.71
N CYS A 184 22.57 -8.15 2.99
CA CYS A 184 21.81 -6.93 3.19
C CYS A 184 20.32 -7.25 3.21
N ILE A 185 19.65 -6.84 4.28
CA ILE A 185 18.21 -7.05 4.45
C ILE A 185 17.49 -5.95 3.68
N THR A 186 16.71 -6.36 2.69
CA THR A 186 15.82 -5.50 1.91
C THR A 186 14.37 -5.76 2.30
N LEU A 187 13.60 -4.67 2.41
CA LEU A 187 12.18 -4.70 2.71
C LEU A 187 11.38 -4.12 1.54
N ALA A 188 10.31 -4.83 1.18
CA ALA A 188 9.27 -4.29 0.32
C ALA A 188 7.97 -4.30 1.12
N THR A 189 7.47 -3.11 1.44
CA THR A 189 6.34 -2.91 2.37
C THR A 189 5.15 -2.35 1.61
N HIS A 190 4.08 -3.12 1.56
CA HIS A 190 2.84 -2.75 0.88
C HIS A 190 1.68 -2.71 1.89
N ALA A 191 0.79 -1.75 1.71
CA ALA A 191 -0.46 -1.69 2.44
C ALA A 191 -1.61 -1.32 1.51
N LYS A 192 -2.78 -1.91 1.74
CA LYS A 192 -4.05 -1.32 1.34
C LYS A 192 -4.54 -0.49 2.52
N LEU A 193 -4.81 0.78 2.28
CA LEU A 193 -5.32 1.74 3.24
C LEU A 193 -6.78 2.05 2.93
N SER A 194 -7.60 2.21 3.96
CA SER A 194 -9.01 2.56 3.81
C SER A 194 -9.32 3.87 4.50
N ILE A 195 -10.13 4.68 3.84
CA ILE A 195 -10.74 5.88 4.40
C ILE A 195 -12.26 5.76 4.26
N TYR A 196 -12.96 6.04 5.35
CA TYR A 196 -14.42 5.98 5.39
C TYR A 196 -14.96 7.40 5.32
N TYR A 197 -15.81 7.64 4.33
CA TYR A 197 -16.51 8.90 4.18
C TYR A 197 -18.01 8.64 3.98
N ARG A 198 -18.81 9.00 4.98
CA ARG A 198 -20.26 8.75 5.03
C ARG A 198 -20.61 7.26 4.90
N ARG A 199 -21.12 6.82 3.74
CA ARG A 199 -21.47 5.42 3.43
C ARG A 199 -20.46 4.73 2.51
N TRP A 200 -19.37 5.41 2.19
CA TRP A 200 -18.38 4.95 1.22
C TRP A 200 -17.09 4.58 1.92
N CYS A 201 -16.49 3.49 1.47
CA CYS A 201 -15.16 3.06 1.84
C CYS A 201 -14.29 3.11 0.58
N TRP A 202 -13.24 3.94 0.63
CA TRP A 202 -12.27 4.06 -0.44
C TRP A 202 -11.00 3.34 -0.03
N ILE A 203 -10.46 2.52 -0.93
CA ILE A 203 -9.26 1.73 -0.67
C ILE A 203 -8.15 2.19 -1.60
N TYR A 204 -6.99 2.49 -1.03
CA TYR A 204 -5.81 2.96 -1.74
C TYR A 204 -4.62 2.05 -1.50
N SER A 205 -3.77 1.89 -2.52
CA SER A 205 -2.49 1.20 -2.40
C SER A 205 -1.43 2.16 -1.89
N ALA A 206 -0.65 1.72 -0.90
CA ALA A 206 0.49 2.46 -0.36
C ALA A 206 1.74 1.57 -0.27
N TRP A 207 2.90 2.19 -0.45
CA TRP A 207 4.21 1.55 -0.33
C TRP A 207 5.09 2.30 0.66
N GLY A 208 5.96 1.59 1.39
CA GLY A 208 6.99 2.26 2.18
C GLY A 208 8.02 2.91 1.25
N ASP A 209 8.32 4.17 1.47
CA ASP A 209 9.19 4.97 0.62
C ASP A 209 10.60 4.40 0.54
N GLY A 210 11.24 4.58 -0.62
CA GLY A 210 12.54 4.00 -0.94
C GLY A 210 12.85 3.97 -2.43
N LYS A 211 13.73 3.05 -2.84
CA LYS A 211 14.13 2.88 -4.23
C LYS A 211 13.02 2.24 -5.04
N VAL A 212 12.72 2.83 -6.20
CA VAL A 212 11.67 2.36 -7.11
C VAL A 212 12.09 1.05 -7.79
N PHE A 213 11.16 0.11 -7.95
CA PHE A 213 11.40 -1.08 -8.76
C PHE A 213 11.53 -0.71 -10.24
N GLU A 214 12.58 -1.22 -10.90
CA GLU A 214 12.81 -0.96 -12.32
C GLU A 214 11.68 -1.51 -13.20
N GLY A 215 11.39 -0.80 -14.30
CA GLY A 215 10.35 -1.22 -15.25
C GLY A 215 8.92 -1.07 -14.73
N THR A 216 8.72 -0.41 -13.58
CA THR A 216 7.39 -0.22 -13.00
C THR A 216 6.75 1.11 -13.41
N ARG A 217 5.49 1.07 -13.87
CA ARG A 217 4.66 2.28 -14.09
C ARG A 217 4.06 2.85 -12.80
N CYS A 218 3.89 2.00 -11.79
CA CYS A 218 3.40 2.38 -10.46
C CYS A 218 4.60 2.51 -9.51
N PRO A 219 4.61 3.49 -8.60
CA PRO A 219 5.73 3.76 -7.70
C PRO A 219 5.79 2.73 -6.57
N ALA A 220 5.95 1.44 -6.92
CA ALA A 220 6.30 0.44 -5.95
C ALA A 220 7.76 0.63 -5.57
N THR A 221 8.05 0.58 -4.28
CA THR A 221 9.35 0.89 -3.72
C THR A 221 9.80 -0.20 -2.74
N TYR A 222 11.10 -0.24 -2.52
CA TYR A 222 11.74 -1.06 -1.50
C TYR A 222 12.85 -0.23 -0.83
N PHE A 223 13.26 -0.62 0.36
CA PHE A 223 14.40 0.00 1.05
C PHE A 223 15.25 -1.06 1.75
N SER A 224 16.51 -0.74 1.97
CA SER A 224 17.49 -1.63 2.59
C SER A 224 17.87 -1.15 3.99
N LEU A 225 18.31 -2.08 4.83
CA LEU A 225 18.87 -1.80 6.16
C LEU A 225 20.40 -1.79 6.19
N CYS A 226 21.06 -2.04 5.06
CA CYS A 226 22.49 -1.81 4.92
C CYS A 226 22.76 -0.35 4.52
N ASP A 227 23.94 0.15 4.85
CA ASP A 227 24.40 1.46 4.39
C ASP A 227 24.53 1.44 2.86
N ASP A 228 23.76 2.30 2.20
CA ASP A 228 23.87 2.57 0.77
C ASP A 228 25.10 3.49 0.56
N ASN A 229 26.32 3.02 0.84
CA ASN A 229 27.54 3.68 0.36
C ASN A 229 27.72 3.44 -1.16
N ASP A 230 26.65 3.60 -1.93
CA ASP A 230 26.63 3.51 -3.38
C ASP A 230 26.50 4.91 -4.03
N ASP A 231 26.56 6.00 -3.23
CA ASP A 231 26.66 7.39 -3.68
C ASP A 231 28.10 7.95 -3.54
N ASP A 232 29.13 7.12 -3.72
CA ASP A 232 30.44 7.66 -4.12
C ASP A 232 30.35 7.99 -5.62
N ASP A 233 29.81 9.19 -5.91
CA ASP A 233 30.17 9.89 -7.15
C ASP A 233 31.70 9.76 -7.33
N PRO A 234 32.21 9.35 -8.50
CA PRO A 234 33.64 9.31 -8.72
C PRO A 234 34.19 10.70 -8.42
N VAL A 235 35.02 10.81 -7.38
CA VAL A 235 35.77 12.02 -7.06
C VAL A 235 36.56 12.39 -8.30
N ASP A 236 36.08 13.38 -9.04
CA ASP A 236 36.76 13.94 -10.19
C ASP A 236 37.98 14.72 -9.66
N THR A 237 39.12 14.03 -9.57
CA THR A 237 40.41 14.68 -9.31
C THR A 237 40.93 15.26 -10.61
N ASN A 238 40.54 16.49 -10.91
CA ASN A 238 41.29 17.39 -11.80
C ASN A 238 42.07 18.41 -10.96
#